data_AF-A0A3D5BSS7-F1
#
_entry.id   AF-A0A3D5BSS7-F1
#
_cell.length_a   1.000
_cell.length_b   1.000
_cell.length_c   1.000
_cell.angle_alpha   90.00
_cell.angle_beta   90.00
_cell.angle_gamma   90.00
#
_symmetry.space_group_name_H-M   'P 1'
#
loop_
_entity.id
_entity.type
_entity.pdbx_description
1 polymer ?
#
loop_
_entity_poly.entity_id
_entity_poly.type
_entity_poly.pdbx_seq_one_letter_code
_entity_poly.pdbx_strand_id
1 'polypeptide(L)'
;MESADQSVKIMVEDVELTLHPLDSVDVGLTPAGFDLVRRAAFSILGGRMPVANLEEFSFHQILAMFSDLVCWEEASGRLFMCADLPGRCYCLPIPAEHWRVLTKGQTFH
;
A
#
# COMPACT_ATOMS: atom_id res chain seq x y z
N MET A 1 -8.56 -27.73 -1.23
CA MET A 1 -8.26 -26.70 -2.23
C MET A 1 -7.05 -25.97 -1.69
N GLU A 2 -5.86 -26.27 -2.23
CA GLU A 2 -4.59 -25.69 -1.80
C GLU A 2 -4.67 -24.18 -1.90
N SER A 3 -4.64 -23.50 -0.75
CA SER A 3 -4.30 -22.08 -0.69
C SER A 3 -2.79 -22.04 -0.94
N ALA A 4 -2.41 -21.95 -2.21
CA ALA A 4 -1.01 -21.80 -2.58
C ALA A 4 -0.51 -20.51 -1.91
N ASP A 5 0.44 -20.66 -1.00
CA ASP A 5 1.17 -19.57 -0.37
C ASP A 5 1.92 -18.83 -1.49
N GLN A 6 1.31 -17.75 -2.01
CA GLN A 6 1.85 -16.97 -3.14
C GLN A 6 2.92 -15.98 -2.66
N SER A 7 3.67 -16.34 -1.62
CA SER A 7 4.71 -15.49 -1.08
C SER A 7 5.83 -15.32 -2.11
N VAL A 8 6.22 -14.08 -2.33
CA VAL A 8 7.30 -13.72 -3.24
C VAL A 8 8.51 -13.30 -2.41
N LYS A 9 9.65 -13.92 -2.71
CA LYS A 9 10.94 -13.50 -2.15
C LYS A 9 11.57 -12.47 -3.07
N ILE A 10 11.89 -11.30 -2.55
CA ILE A 10 12.64 -10.27 -3.28
C ILE A 10 13.93 -9.94 -2.55
N MET A 11 14.98 -9.62 -3.33
CA MET A 11 16.27 -9.16 -2.82
C MET A 11 16.30 -7.62 -2.89
N VAL A 12 16.46 -6.97 -1.76
CA VAL A 12 16.66 -5.50 -1.67
C VAL A 12 17.93 -5.25 -0.88
N GLU A 13 18.94 -4.63 -1.50
CA GLU A 13 20.21 -4.29 -0.83
C GLU A 13 20.85 -5.47 -0.07
N ASP A 14 20.89 -6.67 -0.70
CA ASP A 14 21.37 -7.93 -0.11
C ASP A 14 20.54 -8.50 1.07
N VAL A 15 19.35 -7.95 1.32
CA VAL A 15 18.37 -8.47 2.28
C VAL A 15 17.28 -9.25 1.54
N GLU A 16 17.07 -10.51 1.95
CA GLU A 16 15.93 -11.32 1.49
C GLU A 16 14.65 -10.88 2.23
N LEU A 17 13.66 -10.42 1.48
CA LEU A 17 12.34 -10.07 2.00
C LEU A 17 11.32 -11.11 1.54
N THR A 18 10.57 -11.67 2.50
CA THR A 18 9.39 -12.49 2.22
C THR A 18 8.17 -11.58 2.19
N LEU A 19 7.56 -11.46 1.01
CA LEU A 19 6.35 -10.67 0.78
C LEU A 19 5.15 -11.59 0.56
N HIS A 20 4.06 -11.30 1.26
CA HIS A 20 2.80 -12.03 1.19
C HIS A 20 1.75 -11.15 0.52
N PRO A 21 1.23 -11.51 -0.67
CA PRO A 21 0.20 -10.71 -1.32
C PRO A 21 -1.09 -10.71 -0.50
N LEU A 22 -1.73 -9.55 -0.41
CA LEU A 22 -3.00 -9.35 0.27
C LEU A 22 -4.02 -8.77 -0.73
N ASP A 23 -5.29 -9.09 -0.53
CA ASP A 23 -6.36 -8.36 -1.19
C ASP A 23 -6.49 -6.97 -0.56
N SER A 24 -6.52 -5.93 -1.38
CA SER A 24 -6.64 -4.55 -0.91
C SER A 24 -7.95 -4.30 -0.16
N VAL A 25 -9.00 -5.07 -0.44
CA VAL A 25 -10.29 -4.97 0.29
C VAL A 25 -10.22 -5.53 1.71
N ASP A 26 -9.25 -6.40 1.99
CA ASP A 26 -9.05 -7.03 3.29
C ASP A 26 -8.08 -6.20 4.16
N VAL A 27 -7.67 -5.01 3.73
CA VAL A 27 -6.72 -4.16 4.45
C VAL A 27 -7.36 -2.84 4.88
N GLY A 28 -7.27 -2.55 6.17
CA GLY A 28 -7.68 -1.28 6.76
C GLY A 28 -6.47 -0.46 7.17
N LEU A 29 -6.49 0.84 6.87
CA LEU A 29 -5.51 1.80 7.37
C LEU A 29 -6.06 2.58 8.57
N THR A 30 -5.16 2.94 9.49
CA THR A 30 -5.45 3.95 10.50
C THR A 30 -5.45 5.35 9.86
N PRO A 31 -6.01 6.38 10.52
CA PRO A 31 -5.91 7.76 10.02
C PRO A 31 -4.46 8.22 9.78
N ALA A 32 -3.52 7.82 10.65
CA ALA A 32 -2.10 8.11 10.47
C ALA A 32 -1.49 7.37 9.27
N GLY A 33 -1.86 6.10 9.07
CA GLY A 33 -1.49 5.32 7.88
C GLY A 33 -2.00 5.95 6.59
N PHE A 34 -3.24 6.45 6.62
CA PHE A 34 -3.79 7.18 5.49
C PHE A 34 -3.03 8.46 5.19
N ASP A 35 -2.70 9.27 6.19
CA ASP A 35 -1.93 10.50 5.99
C ASP A 35 -0.54 10.22 5.39
N LEU A 36 0.08 9.09 5.72
CA LEU A 36 1.32 8.64 5.09
C LEU A 36 1.12 8.35 3.60
N VAL A 37 0.12 7.56 3.24
CA VAL A 37 -0.20 7.26 1.83
C VAL A 37 -0.48 8.55 1.07
N ARG A 38 -1.29 9.45 1.64
CA ARG A 38 -1.60 10.75 1.04
C ARG A 38 -0.33 11.55 0.76
N ARG A 39 0.51 11.79 1.77
CA ARG A 39 1.76 12.57 1.60
C ARG A 39 2.67 11.95 0.55
N ALA A 40 2.77 10.63 0.53
CA ALA A 40 3.59 9.95 -0.44
C ALA A 40 3.03 10.07 -1.87
N ALA A 41 1.71 9.97 -2.04
CA ALA A 41 1.04 10.26 -3.31
C ALA A 41 1.34 11.68 -3.79
N PHE A 42 1.22 12.68 -2.90
CA PHE A 42 1.58 14.07 -3.22
C PHE A 42 3.05 14.23 -3.61
N SER A 43 3.97 13.52 -2.95
CA SER A 43 5.39 13.56 -3.28
C SER A 43 5.69 12.92 -4.65
N ILE A 44 5.10 11.75 -4.92
CA ILE A 44 5.30 11.01 -6.18
C ILE A 44 4.66 11.75 -7.35
N LEU A 45 3.45 12.26 -7.16
CA LEU A 45 2.67 12.91 -8.21
C LEU A 45 2.99 14.39 -8.36
N GLY A 46 3.42 15.08 -7.31
CA GLY A 46 3.81 16.50 -7.38
C GLY A 46 5.00 16.75 -8.31
N GLY A 47 5.81 15.72 -8.58
CA GLY A 47 6.85 15.77 -9.61
C GLY A 47 6.33 15.57 -11.05
N ARG A 48 5.06 15.20 -11.23
CA ARG A 48 4.45 14.82 -12.52
C ARG A 48 3.17 15.61 -12.87
N MET A 49 2.51 16.22 -11.88
CA MET A 49 1.28 16.98 -12.03
C MET A 49 1.34 18.28 -11.20
N PRO A 50 0.66 19.36 -11.63
CA PRO A 50 0.53 20.57 -10.83
C PRO A 50 -0.11 20.25 -9.47
N VAL A 51 0.46 20.76 -8.39
CA VAL A 51 0.00 20.50 -7.00
C VAL A 51 -1.49 20.82 -6.80
N ALA A 52 -2.01 21.85 -7.48
CA ALA A 52 -3.42 22.23 -7.44
C ALA A 52 -4.37 21.10 -7.87
N ASN A 53 -3.97 20.27 -8.83
CA ASN A 53 -4.78 19.16 -9.30
C ASN A 53 -4.74 17.97 -8.33
N LEU A 54 -3.72 17.89 -7.47
CA LEU A 54 -3.57 16.81 -6.50
C LEU A 54 -4.46 17.00 -5.27
N GLU A 55 -4.72 18.25 -4.88
CA GLU A 55 -5.66 18.58 -3.81
C GLU A 55 -7.12 18.26 -4.18
N GLU A 56 -7.41 18.10 -5.47
CA GLU A 56 -8.74 17.73 -5.97
C GLU A 56 -9.01 16.21 -5.91
N PHE A 57 -7.98 15.38 -5.71
CA PHE A 57 -8.19 13.94 -5.59
C PHE A 57 -8.83 13.60 -4.24
N SER A 58 -9.97 12.95 -4.32
CA SER A 58 -10.63 12.37 -3.16
C SER A 58 -9.77 11.27 -2.53
N PHE A 59 -10.01 11.05 -1.24
CA PHE A 59 -9.47 9.94 -0.45
C PHE A 59 -9.48 8.60 -1.21
N HIS A 60 -10.63 8.25 -1.80
CA HIS A 60 -10.81 6.99 -2.51
C HIS A 60 -9.93 6.90 -3.76
N GLN A 61 -9.73 8.01 -4.47
CA GLN A 61 -8.92 8.01 -5.68
C GLN A 61 -7.44 7.85 -5.35
N ILE A 62 -6.95 8.50 -4.29
CA ILE A 62 -5.55 8.34 -3.86
C ILE A 62 -5.28 6.89 -3.45
N LEU A 63 -6.17 6.27 -2.67
CA LEU A 63 -6.00 4.87 -2.29
C LEU A 63 -6.09 3.90 -3.47
N ALA A 64 -7.02 4.15 -4.40
CA ALA A 64 -7.16 3.34 -5.60
C ALA A 64 -5.88 3.31 -6.45
N MET A 65 -5.04 4.35 -6.39
CA MET A 65 -3.77 4.36 -7.10
C MET A 65 -2.73 3.40 -6.51
N PHE A 66 -2.80 3.11 -5.20
CA PHE A 66 -1.82 2.29 -4.49
C PHE A 66 -2.38 0.89 -4.13
N SER A 67 -3.59 0.56 -4.58
CA SER A 67 -4.26 -0.71 -4.29
C SER A 67 -3.98 -1.81 -5.32
N ASP A 68 -3.24 -1.51 -6.39
CA ASP A 68 -2.95 -2.47 -7.47
C ASP A 68 -2.14 -3.66 -7.00
N LEU A 69 -1.21 -3.43 -6.07
CA LEU A 69 -0.43 -4.48 -5.43
C LEU A 69 -0.22 -4.13 -3.96
N VAL A 70 -0.78 -4.96 -3.09
CA VAL A 70 -0.66 -4.84 -1.63
C VAL A 70 0.04 -6.09 -1.10
N CYS A 71 1.15 -5.90 -0.39
CA CYS A 71 1.94 -7.00 0.15
C CYS A 71 2.29 -6.75 1.62
N TRP A 72 2.18 -7.79 2.45
CA TRP A 72 2.73 -7.77 3.80
C TRP A 72 4.14 -8.36 3.81
N GLU A 73 5.08 -7.66 4.44
CA GLU A 73 6.45 -8.14 4.63
C GLU A 73 6.60 -8.77 6.03
N GLU A 74 7.03 -10.04 6.05
CA GLU A 74 6.98 -10.88 7.25
C GLU A 74 7.92 -10.40 8.36
N ALA A 75 9.13 -9.98 8.00
CA ALA A 75 10.20 -9.71 8.96
C ALA A 75 9.94 -8.48 9.84
N SER A 76 9.32 -7.44 9.27
CA SER A 76 9.07 -6.15 9.92
C SER A 76 7.59 -5.88 10.17
N GLY A 77 6.68 -6.68 9.62
CA GLY A 77 5.25 -6.43 9.74
C GLY A 77 4.74 -5.28 8.85
N ARG A 78 5.60 -4.72 7.99
CA ARG A 78 5.23 -3.60 7.12
C ARG A 78 4.27 -4.04 6.03
N LEU A 79 3.37 -3.14 5.66
CA LEU A 79 2.54 -3.28 4.48
C LEU A 79 3.14 -2.45 3.36
N PHE A 80 3.38 -3.05 2.21
CA PHE A 80 3.74 -2.37 0.99
C PHE A 80 2.49 -2.16 0.14
N MET A 81 2.15 -0.90 -0.12
CA MET A 81 1.12 -0.53 -1.08
C MET A 81 1.80 0.06 -2.31
N CYS A 82 1.61 -0.54 -3.48
CA CYS A 82 2.31 -0.16 -4.69
C CYS A 82 1.37 0.45 -5.73
N ALA A 83 1.84 1.50 -6.38
CA ALA A 83 1.22 2.12 -7.54
C ALA A 83 2.03 1.81 -8.79
N ASP A 84 1.39 1.24 -9.81
CA ASP A 84 2.00 1.12 -11.13
C ASP A 84 1.73 2.39 -11.93
N LEU A 85 2.71 3.28 -11.97
CA LEU A 85 2.65 4.51 -12.75
C LEU A 85 3.44 4.32 -14.06
N PRO A 86 3.09 5.04 -15.14
CA PRO A 86 3.81 4.91 -16.40
C PRO A 86 5.33 4.98 -16.22
N GLY A 87 5.99 3.88 -16.59
CA GLY A 87 7.44 3.72 -16.57
C GLY A 87 8.08 3.41 -15.21
N ARG A 88 7.31 3.30 -14.10
CA ARG A 88 7.87 2.93 -12.79
C ARG A 88 6.80 2.48 -11.78
N CYS A 89 7.05 1.37 -11.11
CA CYS A 89 6.31 0.96 -9.92
C CYS A 89 6.85 1.69 -8.68
N TYR A 90 5.96 2.26 -7.88
CA TYR A 90 6.28 2.95 -6.63
C TYR A 90 5.60 2.25 -5.46
N CYS A 91 6.38 1.72 -4.53
CA CYS A 91 5.86 1.05 -3.33
C CYS A 91 6.03 1.91 -2.08
N LEU A 92 4.98 1.99 -1.29
CA LEU A 92 4.91 2.73 -0.04
C LEU A 92 4.95 1.76 1.14
N PRO A 93 6.02 1.77 1.96
CA PRO A 93 6.04 1.02 3.20
C PRO A 93 5.18 1.74 4.25
N ILE A 94 4.13 1.07 4.70
CA ILE A 94 3.27 1.47 5.80
C ILE A 94 3.70 0.68 7.05
N PRO A 95 4.09 1.37 8.14
CA PRO A 95 4.45 0.74 9.41
C PRO A 95 3.35 -0.16 9.97
N ALA A 96 3.73 -1.22 10.69
CA ALA A 96 2.80 -2.24 11.20
C ALA A 96 1.69 -1.67 12.09
N GLU A 97 1.98 -0.60 12.83
CA GLU A 97 1.04 0.12 13.69
C GLU A 97 -0.03 0.92 12.93
N HIS A 98 0.09 1.03 11.61
CA HIS A 98 -0.74 1.89 10.79
C HIS A 98 -1.71 1.16 9.85
N TRP A 99 -1.68 -0.18 9.85
CA TRP A 99 -2.58 -1.02 9.06
C TRP A 99 -3.08 -2.23 9.85
N ARG A 100 -4.11 -2.91 9.34
CA ARG A 100 -4.63 -4.16 9.89
C ARG A 100 -5.35 -4.96 8.81
N VAL A 101 -5.42 -6.28 8.99
CA VAL A 101 -6.33 -7.13 8.23
C VAL A 101 -7.76 -6.93 8.75
N LEU A 102 -8.69 -6.68 7.84
CA LEU A 102 -10.10 -6.64 8.10
C LEU A 102 -10.62 -8.07 8.15
N THR A 103 -11.05 -8.53 9.32
CA THR A 103 -11.83 -9.76 9.39
C THR A 103 -13.22 -9.51 8.78
N LYS A 104 -13.65 -10.38 7.86
CA LYS A 104 -15.01 -10.34 7.30
C LYS A 104 -16.03 -10.24 8.45
N GLY A 105 -16.65 -9.06 8.60
CA GLY A 105 -17.59 -8.76 9.68
C GLY A 105 -17.28 -7.51 10.53
N GLN A 106 -16.12 -6.87 10.37
CA GLN A 106 -15.87 -5.56 10.99
C GLN A 106 -16.36 -4.42 10.09
N THR A 107 -17.64 -4.09 10.21
CA THR A 107 -18.19 -2.80 9.76
C THR A 107 -17.63 -1.70 10.66
N PHE A 108 -16.88 -0.75 10.10
CA PHE A 108 -16.60 0.51 10.79
C PHE A 108 -17.87 1.35 10.80
N HIS A 109 -18.41 1.61 12.00
CA HIS A 109 -19.40 2.64 12.26
C HIS A 109 -18.71 3.97 12.54
#